data_AF-A0A950AXJ8-F1
#
_entry.id   AF-A0A950AXJ8-F1
#
_cell.length_a   1.000
_cell.length_b   1.000
_cell.length_c   1.000
_cell.angle_alpha   90.00
_cell.angle_beta   90.00
_cell.angle_gamma   90.00
#
_symmetry.space_group_name_H-M   'P 1'
#
loop_
_entity.id
_entity.type
_entity.pdbx_description
1 polymer ?
#
loop_
_entity_poly.entity_id
_entity_poly.type
_entity_poly.pdbx_seq_one_letter_code
_entity_poly.pdbx_strand_id
1 'polypeptide(L)'
;MKRSSSSRRRPAVHITLGRAARLHHLVMLLAQAPRTRDEVLVALRIGLRTFYRELDLLRRCGVKIQQKNKAYTLLTTAEQAEGRLPFPDPQLSFAEMAELARGPGEAARRLAEILASVVGHPEADAERPKGRPTKAAKVKGKGRDQGKTEG
;
A
#
# COMPACT_ATOMS: atom_id res chain seq x y z
N MET A 1 18.07 -21.98 21.50
CA MET A 1 16.69 -21.90 20.95
C MET A 1 16.66 -20.89 19.80
N LYS A 2 16.58 -21.34 18.55
CA LYS A 2 16.47 -20.45 17.37
C LYS A 2 15.02 -20.03 17.23
N ARG A 3 14.70 -18.77 17.56
CA ARG A 3 13.39 -18.17 17.23
C ARG A 3 13.32 -18.07 15.71
N SER A 4 12.54 -18.94 15.08
CA SER A 4 12.11 -18.76 13.70
C SER A 4 11.34 -17.45 13.64
N SER A 5 12.02 -16.37 13.22
CA SER A 5 11.39 -15.11 12.89
C SER A 5 10.63 -15.35 11.60
N SER A 6 9.42 -15.89 11.72
CA SER A 6 8.40 -15.84 10.70
C SER A 6 8.36 -14.39 10.21
N SER A 7 9.00 -14.15 9.08
CA SER A 7 8.88 -12.95 8.28
C SER A 7 7.42 -12.90 7.81
N ARG A 8 6.52 -12.52 8.71
CA ARG A 8 5.20 -12.03 8.34
C ARG A 8 5.48 -10.74 7.58
N ARG A 9 5.65 -10.89 6.26
CA ARG A 9 5.72 -9.76 5.33
C ARG A 9 4.57 -8.84 5.67
N ARG A 10 4.89 -7.61 6.08
CA ARG A 10 3.86 -6.61 6.33
C ARG A 10 3.14 -6.39 5.00
N PRO A 11 1.80 -6.38 4.98
CA PRO A 11 1.10 -6.09 3.75
C PRO A 11 1.55 -4.72 3.23
N ALA A 12 1.92 -4.66 1.95
CA ALA A 12 2.27 -3.41 1.29
C ALA A 12 0.98 -2.59 1.10
N VAL A 13 0.67 -1.76 2.09
CA VAL A 13 -0.50 -0.88 2.06
C VAL A 13 -0.01 0.55 1.91
N HIS A 14 -0.21 1.12 0.73
CA HIS A 14 -0.03 2.54 0.53
C HIS A 14 -1.16 3.30 1.22
N ILE A 15 -0.80 4.24 2.09
CA ILE A 15 -1.74 5.11 2.78
C ILE A 15 -1.29 6.56 2.72
N THR A 16 -2.25 7.47 2.79
CA THR A 16 -1.97 8.90 2.89
C THR A 16 -1.51 9.27 4.30
N LEU A 17 -0.79 10.39 4.42
CA LEU A 17 -0.33 10.94 5.71
C LEU A 17 -1.48 11.08 6.71
N GLY A 18 -2.61 11.67 6.29
CA GLY A 18 -3.77 11.85 7.17
C GLY A 18 -4.37 10.53 7.65
N ARG A 19 -4.28 9.47 6.83
CA ARG A 19 -4.71 8.12 7.25
C ARG A 19 -3.73 7.52 8.26
N ALA A 20 -2.43 7.68 8.04
CA ALA A 20 -1.40 7.20 8.97
C ALA A 20 -1.54 7.84 10.35
N ALA A 21 -1.69 9.17 10.40
CA ALA A 21 -1.90 9.91 11.63
C ALA A 21 -3.14 9.43 12.40
N ARG A 22 -4.26 9.22 11.70
CA ARG A 22 -5.48 8.69 12.33
C ARG A 22 -5.30 7.27 12.90
N LEU A 23 -4.64 6.38 12.17
CA LEU A 23 -4.35 5.02 12.64
C LEU A 23 -3.48 5.04 13.89
N HIS A 24 -2.42 5.86 13.87
CA HIS A 24 -1.54 6.05 15.02
C HIS A 24 -2.30 6.58 16.24
N HIS A 25 -3.10 7.64 16.08
CA HIS A 25 -3.92 8.19 17.15
C HIS A 25 -4.95 7.19 17.68
N LEU A 26 -5.60 6.41 16.82
CA LEU A 26 -6.53 5.36 17.25
C LEU A 26 -5.82 4.31 18.12
N VAL A 27 -4.64 3.84 17.72
CA VAL A 27 -3.88 2.86 18.51
C VAL A 27 -3.45 3.45 19.85
N MET A 28 -2.93 4.68 19.87
CA MET A 28 -2.52 5.33 21.12
C MET A 28 -3.70 5.57 22.07
N LEU A 29 -4.86 5.96 21.53
CA LEU A 29 -6.07 6.16 22.31
C LEU A 29 -6.55 4.87 22.99
N LEU A 30 -6.51 3.75 22.25
CA LEU A 30 -6.90 2.42 22.77
C LEU A 30 -5.83 1.78 23.66
N ALA A 31 -4.57 2.20 23.53
CA ALA A 31 -3.48 1.76 24.41
C ALA A 31 -3.58 2.37 25.81
N GLN A 32 -4.17 3.56 25.93
CA GLN A 32 -4.37 4.23 27.21
C GLN A 32 -5.49 3.59 28.04
N ALA A 33 -6.63 3.33 27.40
CA ALA A 33 -7.79 2.75 28.07
C ALA A 33 -8.79 2.17 27.04
N PRO A 34 -9.65 1.23 27.45
CA PRO A 34 -10.81 0.84 26.64
C PRO A 34 -11.68 2.06 26.29
N ARG A 35 -12.10 2.18 25.02
CA ARG A 35 -12.95 3.30 24.56
C ARG A 35 -14.20 2.82 23.86
N THR A 36 -15.32 3.43 24.18
CA THR A 36 -16.55 3.28 23.40
C THR A 36 -16.37 3.82 21.99
N ARG A 37 -17.24 3.37 21.09
CA ARG A 37 -17.29 3.87 19.72
C ARG A 37 -17.39 5.39 19.66
N ASP A 38 -18.31 5.96 20.43
CA ASP A 38 -18.66 7.38 20.32
C ASP A 38 -17.51 8.26 20.84
N GLU A 39 -16.81 7.84 21.89
CA GLU A 39 -15.56 8.48 22.34
C GLU A 39 -14.48 8.50 21.25
N VAL A 40 -14.32 7.39 20.51
CA VAL A 40 -13.35 7.32 19.40
C VAL A 40 -13.73 8.26 18.26
N LEU A 41 -15.02 8.30 17.89
CA LEU A 41 -15.51 9.18 16.83
C LEU A 41 -15.26 10.66 17.17
N VAL A 42 -15.53 11.06 18.41
CA VAL A 42 -15.29 12.43 18.91
C VAL A 42 -13.80 12.74 18.97
N ALA A 43 -12.99 11.86 19.58
CA ALA A 43 -11.56 12.09 19.76
C ALA A 43 -10.81 12.22 18.42
N LEU A 44 -11.17 11.40 17.43
CA LEU A 44 -10.54 11.42 16.11
C LEU A 44 -11.22 12.34 15.11
N ARG A 45 -12.37 12.94 15.48
CA ARG A 45 -13.21 13.78 14.60
C ARG A 45 -13.53 13.09 13.27
N ILE A 46 -13.99 11.84 13.34
CA ILE A 46 -14.32 11.03 12.17
C ILE A 46 -15.76 10.52 12.19
N GLY A 47 -16.29 10.22 11.01
CA GLY A 47 -17.57 9.53 10.86
C GLY A 47 -17.46 8.01 11.05
N LEU A 48 -18.62 7.38 11.30
CA LEU A 48 -18.76 5.94 11.57
C LEU A 48 -18.13 5.05 10.49
N ARG A 49 -18.34 5.40 9.21
CA ARG A 49 -17.76 4.66 8.07
C ARG A 49 -16.23 4.68 8.11
N THR A 50 -15.63 5.84 8.40
CA THR A 50 -14.18 5.98 8.50
C THR A 50 -13.64 5.15 9.66
N PHE A 51 -14.28 5.20 10.83
CA PHE A 51 -13.89 4.40 11.99
C PHE A 51 -13.79 2.91 11.67
N TYR A 52 -14.82 2.30 11.06
CA TYR A 52 -14.77 0.88 10.72
C TYR A 52 -13.75 0.56 9.63
N ARG A 53 -13.48 1.47 8.68
CA ARG A 53 -12.42 1.30 7.68
C ARG A 53 -11.02 1.32 8.30
N GLU A 54 -10.79 2.17 9.29
CA GLU A 54 -9.51 2.18 10.01
C GLU A 54 -9.38 0.94 10.90
N LEU A 55 -10.46 0.52 11.58
CA LEU A 55 -10.46 -0.71 12.39
C LEU A 55 -10.17 -1.96 11.55
N ASP A 56 -10.77 -2.06 10.36
CA ASP A 56 -10.51 -3.15 9.43
C ASP A 56 -9.05 -3.14 8.93
N LEU A 57 -8.51 -1.96 8.59
CA LEU A 57 -7.11 -1.84 8.19
C LEU A 57 -6.17 -2.26 9.32
N LEU A 58 -6.40 -1.82 10.56
CA LEU A 58 -5.61 -2.22 11.72
C LEU A 58 -5.58 -3.75 11.89
N ARG A 59 -6.72 -4.43 11.72
CA ARG A 59 -6.80 -5.89 11.76
C ARG A 59 -5.98 -6.54 10.66
N ARG A 60 -6.03 -6.04 9.42
CA ARG A 60 -5.21 -6.55 8.30
C ARG A 60 -3.71 -6.35 8.52
N CYS A 61 -3.33 -5.27 9.21
CA CYS A 61 -1.94 -5.03 9.64
C CYS A 61 -1.51 -5.93 10.80
N GLY A 62 -2.44 -6.69 11.40
CA GLY A 62 -2.18 -7.59 12.52
C GLY A 62 -2.26 -6.93 13.90
N VAL A 63 -2.82 -5.72 13.98
CA VAL A 63 -3.14 -5.06 15.25
C VAL A 63 -4.40 -5.71 15.83
N LYS A 64 -4.29 -6.26 17.04
CA LYS A 64 -5.37 -7.01 17.69
C LYS A 64 -6.22 -6.07 18.55
N ILE A 65 -7.45 -5.81 18.11
CA ILE A 65 -8.43 -5.00 18.85
C ILE A 65 -9.68 -5.85 19.09
N GLN A 66 -10.12 -5.91 20.35
CA GLN A 66 -11.34 -6.59 20.76
C GLN A 66 -12.42 -5.57 21.09
N GLN A 67 -13.68 -5.89 20.77
CA GLN A 67 -14.83 -5.17 21.29
C GLN A 67 -15.48 -5.98 22.42
N LYS A 68 -15.59 -5.41 23.62
CA LYS A 68 -16.26 -5.99 24.79
C LYS A 68 -17.06 -4.90 25.51
N ASN A 69 -18.30 -5.20 25.91
CA ASN A 69 -19.16 -4.24 26.62
C ASN A 69 -19.30 -2.88 25.90
N LYS A 70 -19.42 -2.90 24.56
CA LYS A 70 -19.48 -1.71 23.69
C LYS A 70 -18.20 -0.85 23.66
N ALA A 71 -17.14 -1.24 24.35
CA ALA A 71 -15.82 -0.61 24.31
C ALA A 71 -14.84 -1.44 23.46
N TYR A 72 -13.91 -0.75 22.81
CA TYR A 72 -12.79 -1.30 22.06
C TYR A 72 -11.55 -1.28 22.94
N THR A 73 -10.80 -2.38 22.93
CA THR A 73 -9.59 -2.55 23.74
C THR A 73 -8.47 -3.11 22.86
N LEU A 74 -7.27 -2.56 23.00
CA LEU A 74 -6.07 -3.10 22.39
C LEU A 74 -5.60 -4.35 23.15
N LEU A 75 -5.40 -5.47 22.46
CA LEU A 75 -4.97 -6.74 23.08
C LEU A 75 -3.44 -6.92 23.14
N THR A 76 -2.69 -5.96 22.59
CA THR A 76 -1.23 -5.93 22.55
C THR A 76 -0.73 -4.64 23.19
N THR A 77 0.57 -4.55 23.47
CA THR A 77 1.14 -3.28 23.94
C THR A 77 1.10 -2.22 22.82
N ALA A 78 1.22 -0.94 23.21
CA ALA A 78 1.33 0.17 22.28
C ALA A 78 2.46 -0.05 21.27
N GLU A 79 3.66 -0.39 21.76
CA GLU A 79 4.85 -0.65 20.95
C GLU A 79 4.64 -1.81 19.94
N GLN A 80 4.01 -2.90 20.38
CA GLN A 80 3.70 -4.03 19.50
C GLN A 80 2.71 -3.65 18.39
N ALA A 81 1.72 -2.82 18.71
CA ALA A 81 0.72 -2.36 17.74
C ALA A 81 1.31 -1.32 16.77
N GLU A 82 2.10 -0.38 17.29
CA GLU A 82 2.80 0.64 16.50
C GLU A 82 3.78 -0.01 15.51
N GLY A 83 4.53 -1.02 15.96
CA GLY A 83 5.39 -1.83 15.10
C GLY A 83 4.64 -2.62 14.01
N ARG A 84 3.31 -2.55 13.92
CA ARG A 84 2.51 -3.13 12.84
C ARG A 84 1.88 -2.08 11.92
N LEU A 85 1.90 -0.81 12.31
CA LEU A 85 1.26 0.24 11.54
C LEU A 85 1.96 0.42 10.18
N PRO A 86 1.18 0.62 9.11
CA PRO A 86 1.72 1.07 7.84
C PRO A 86 2.22 2.52 8.01
N PHE A 87 3.37 2.81 7.40
CA PHE A 87 3.92 4.16 7.34
C PHE A 87 3.68 4.71 5.91
N PRO A 88 3.32 5.99 5.76
CA PRO A 88 3.12 6.58 4.43
C PRO A 88 4.44 6.58 3.64
N ASP A 89 4.35 6.56 2.32
CA ASP A 89 5.53 6.61 1.47
C ASP A 89 6.30 7.94 1.70
N PRO A 90 7.56 7.89 2.14
CA PRO A 90 8.35 9.09 2.45
C PRO A 90 8.85 9.87 1.22
N GLN A 91 8.57 9.42 -0.01
CA GLN A 91 9.01 10.10 -1.25
C GLN A 91 10.54 10.31 -1.33
N LEU A 92 11.31 9.28 -0.98
CA LEU A 92 12.77 9.35 -0.95
C LEU A 92 13.39 9.37 -2.35
N SER A 93 14.46 10.16 -2.51
CA SER A 93 15.37 10.10 -3.66
C SER A 93 16.27 8.86 -3.60
N PHE A 94 16.91 8.52 -4.73
CA PHE A 94 17.89 7.43 -4.78
C PHE A 94 19.08 7.65 -3.82
N ALA A 95 19.52 8.90 -3.64
CA ALA A 95 20.61 9.23 -2.74
C ALA A 95 20.24 8.96 -1.27
N GLU A 96 19.07 9.41 -0.84
CA GLU A 96 18.55 9.18 0.52
C GLU A 96 18.28 7.69 0.75
N MET A 97 17.72 6.99 -0.25
CA MET A 97 17.51 5.55 -0.19
C MET A 97 18.82 4.78 -0.02
N ALA A 98 19.87 5.16 -0.77
CA ALA A 98 21.20 4.56 -0.66
C ALA A 98 21.88 4.88 0.68
N GLU A 99 21.65 6.07 1.24
CA GLU A 99 22.10 6.42 2.59
C GLU A 99 21.45 5.53 3.63
N LEU A 100 20.11 5.44 3.65
CA LEU A 100 19.36 4.62 4.60
C LEU A 100 19.68 3.12 4.46
N ALA A 101 19.93 2.64 3.23
CA ALA A 101 20.31 1.26 2.96
C ALA A 101 21.67 0.86 3.56
N ARG A 102 22.58 1.82 3.82
CA ARG A 102 23.88 1.57 4.46
C ARG A 102 23.82 1.55 5.99
N GLY A 103 22.68 1.92 6.57
CA GLY A 103 22.50 1.89 8.02
C GLY A 103 22.61 0.48 8.61
N PRO A 104 22.79 0.34 9.93
CA PRO A 104 22.77 -0.96 10.58
C PRO A 104 21.33 -1.48 10.75
N GLY A 105 21.18 -2.81 10.79
CA GLY A 105 19.95 -3.49 11.21
C GLY A 105 19.00 -3.93 10.07
N GLU A 106 17.93 -4.62 10.47
CA GLU A 106 17.00 -5.31 9.56
C GLU A 106 16.18 -4.36 8.66
N ALA A 107 15.95 -3.11 9.08
CA ALA A 107 15.26 -2.13 8.25
C ALA A 107 16.16 -1.68 7.08
N ALA A 108 17.39 -1.28 7.38
CA ALA A 108 18.38 -0.88 6.38
C ALA A 108 18.69 -2.02 5.39
N ARG A 109 18.84 -3.26 5.88
CA ARG A 109 19.02 -4.43 5.00
C ARG A 109 17.87 -4.61 4.00
N ARG A 110 16.62 -4.46 4.45
CA ARG A 110 15.45 -4.52 3.56
C ARG A 110 15.44 -3.38 2.56
N LEU A 111 15.85 -2.18 2.95
CA LEU A 111 16.03 -1.05 2.03
C LEU A 111 17.11 -1.35 0.99
N ALA A 112 18.25 -1.93 1.39
CA ALA A 112 19.31 -2.34 0.47
C ALA A 112 18.83 -3.38 -0.56
N GLU A 113 18.04 -4.36 -0.13
CA GLU A 113 17.43 -5.36 -1.02
C GLU A 113 16.46 -4.71 -2.03
N ILE A 114 15.64 -3.75 -1.59
CA ILE A 114 14.74 -2.98 -2.47
C ILE A 114 15.57 -2.17 -3.48
N LEU A 115 16.57 -1.41 -3.01
CA LEU A 115 17.43 -0.59 -3.88
C LEU A 115 18.17 -1.44 -4.92
N ALA A 116 18.74 -2.58 -4.52
CA ALA A 116 19.41 -3.51 -5.43
C ALA A 116 18.46 -4.05 -6.50
N SER A 117 17.20 -4.33 -6.15
CA SER A 117 16.19 -4.79 -7.11
C SER A 117 15.82 -3.74 -8.16
N VAL A 118 15.90 -2.45 -7.81
CA VAL A 118 15.63 -1.34 -8.73
C VAL A 118 16.83 -1.07 -9.65
N VAL A 119 18.04 -1.01 -9.09
CA VAL A 119 19.28 -0.70 -9.84
C VAL A 119 19.73 -1.88 -10.72
N GLY A 120 19.48 -3.10 -10.28
CA GLY A 120 19.85 -4.32 -11.00
C GLY A 120 18.79 -4.83 -11.97
N HIS A 121 17.68 -4.11 -12.19
CA HIS A 121 16.66 -4.52 -13.14
C HIS A 121 17.18 -4.28 -14.56
N PRO A 122 17.43 -5.34 -15.37
CA PRO A 122 17.73 -5.13 -16.78
C PRO A 122 16.52 -4.45 -17.40
N GLU A 123 16.73 -3.37 -18.17
CA GLU A 123 15.65 -2.77 -18.94
C GLU A 123 15.01 -3.88 -19.78
N ALA A 124 13.71 -4.09 -19.60
CA ALA A 124 12.97 -5.06 -20.37
C ALA A 124 12.77 -4.52 -21.79
N ASP A 125 13.84 -4.48 -22.57
CA ASP A 125 13.82 -4.21 -24.01
C ASP A 125 14.99 -4.91 -24.70
N ALA A 126 14.81 -6.20 -25.00
CA ALA A 126 15.56 -6.86 -26.07
C ALA A 126 14.85 -8.10 -26.68
N GLU A 127 13.53 -8.25 -26.60
CA GLU A 127 12.82 -9.12 -27.55
C GLU A 127 11.55 -8.44 -28.06
N ARG A 128 11.73 -7.53 -29.04
CA ARG A 128 10.70 -7.27 -30.04
C ARG A 128 10.30 -8.62 -30.64
N PRO A 129 9.03 -9.05 -30.62
CA PRO A 129 8.63 -10.25 -31.34
C PRO A 129 8.95 -10.07 -32.82
N LYS A 130 9.89 -10.87 -33.32
CA LYS A 130 10.25 -10.95 -34.74
C LYS A 130 9.04 -11.46 -35.52
N GLY A 131 8.53 -10.63 -36.42
CA GLY A 131 7.85 -11.06 -37.64
C GLY A 131 6.39 -11.48 -37.49
N ARG A 132 5.47 -10.53 -37.72
CA ARG A 132 4.22 -10.84 -38.42
C ARG A 132 4.40 -10.39 -39.87
N PRO A 133 4.42 -11.30 -40.86
CA PRO A 133 4.42 -10.87 -42.25
C PRO A 133 3.08 -10.21 -42.55
N THR A 134 3.12 -8.89 -42.79
CA THR A 134 2.02 -8.16 -43.41
C THR A 134 1.88 -8.66 -44.85
N LYS A 135 0.87 -9.52 -45.10
CA LYS A 135 0.43 -9.78 -46.47
C LYS A 135 -0.19 -8.50 -47.02
N ALA A 136 0.55 -7.84 -47.91
CA ALA A 136 0.09 -6.75 -48.73
C ALA A 136 -0.99 -7.20 -49.72
N ALA A 137 -1.96 -6.30 -49.92
CA ALA A 137 -2.63 -5.96 -51.18
C ALA A 137 -3.24 -7.09 -52.04
N LYS A 138 -4.58 -7.10 -52.08
CA LYS A 138 -5.28 -7.30 -53.36
C LYS A 138 -6.19 -6.10 -53.62
N VAL A 139 -5.61 -5.09 -54.26
CA VAL A 139 -6.34 -4.05 -54.98
C VAL A 139 -7.04 -4.72 -56.15
N LYS A 140 -8.36 -4.61 -56.23
CA LYS A 140 -9.11 -4.73 -57.49
C LYS A 140 -10.20 -3.66 -57.47
N GLY A 141 -9.91 -2.54 -58.12
CA GLY A 141 -10.89 -1.49 -58.34
C GLY A 141 -11.97 -1.92 -59.34
N LYS A 142 -13.09 -1.17 -59.36
CA LYS A 142 -13.61 -0.40 -60.51
C LYS A 142 -15.14 -0.22 -60.43
N GLY A 143 -15.60 1.03 -60.62
CA GLY A 143 -17.00 1.48 -60.81
C GLY A 143 -17.53 2.24 -59.59
N ARG A 144 -17.52 3.58 -59.47
CA ARG A 144 -18.08 4.67 -60.32
C ARG A 144 -19.60 4.57 -60.47
N ASP A 145 -20.36 5.40 -59.73
CA ASP A 145 -21.40 6.37 -60.20
C ASP A 145 -22.19 6.90 -58.97
N GLN A 146 -21.99 8.15 -58.52
CA GLN A 146 -22.72 9.41 -58.81
C GLN A 146 -24.19 9.50 -58.33
N GLY A 147 -24.48 10.60 -57.62
CA GLY A 147 -25.81 11.22 -57.43
C GLY A 147 -26.24 11.29 -55.95
N LYS A 148 -26.16 12.42 -55.23
CA LYS A 148 -26.91 13.71 -55.28
C LYS A 148 -28.06 13.76 -54.24
N THR A 149 -28.05 14.87 -53.46
CA THR A 149 -29.16 15.62 -52.82
C THR A 149 -29.99 14.93 -51.73
N GLU A 150 -29.93 15.39 -50.47
CA GLU A 150 -30.74 16.49 -49.86
C GLU A 150 -32.24 16.17 -49.76
N GLY A 151 -32.78 16.20 -48.54
CA GLY A 151 -34.20 16.04 -48.21
C GLY A 151 -34.43 15.20 -46.96
#